data_AF-A0A1M4WS69-F1
#
_entry.id   AF-A0A1M4WS69-F1
#
_cell.length_a   1.000
_cell.length_b   1.000
_cell.length_c   1.000
_cell.angle_alpha   90.00
_cell.angle_beta   90.00
_cell.angle_gamma   90.00
#
_symmetry.space_group_name_H-M   'P 1'
#
loop_
_entity.id
_entity.type
_entity.pdbx_description
1 polymer ?
#
loop_
_entity_poly.entity_id
_entity_poly.type
_entity_poly.pdbx_seq_one_letter_code
_entity_poly.pdbx_strand_id
1 'polypeptide(L)'
;MCHTSLFSDHLLYGVVPLYVFDFHPNDETIAAESALDGIYVIRTTLKETQASAVEVVSYYKNLANLERAFRSMKSIDINVRPIPHYLEDRVRASLFACMLSAHLLHLAKERLSELTFRDEEPPKPSSPVAKKVVSASAKAKAATKVNRDGQEVASFRTLLSELDTLEELTCRVKGCDVTF
;
A
#
# COMPACT_ATOMS: atom_id res chain seq x y z
N MET A 1 29.93 -35.54 -6.38
CA MET A 1 29.54 -34.30 -7.06
C MET A 1 28.50 -33.62 -6.20
N CYS A 2 28.87 -32.53 -5.54
CA CYS A 2 28.02 -31.83 -4.59
C CYS A 2 27.20 -30.80 -5.39
N HIS A 3 25.95 -31.12 -5.71
CA HIS A 3 25.03 -30.18 -6.36
C HIS A 3 24.57 -29.17 -5.31
N THR A 4 25.13 -27.97 -5.37
CA THR A 4 24.63 -26.81 -4.62
C THR A 4 23.58 -26.13 -5.51
N SER A 5 22.30 -26.39 -5.26
CA SER A 5 21.20 -25.75 -5.96
C SER A 5 21.01 -24.32 -5.43
N LEU A 6 21.32 -23.33 -6.25
CA LEU A 6 20.90 -21.94 -6.02
C LEU A 6 19.52 -21.74 -6.64
N PHE A 7 18.60 -21.19 -5.84
CA PHE A 7 17.20 -20.88 -6.15
C PHE A 7 17.06 -20.06 -7.43
N SER A 8 16.75 -20.74 -8.53
CA SER A 8 16.06 -20.18 -9.69
C SER A 8 15.18 -21.31 -10.23
N ASP A 9 13.89 -21.27 -9.94
CA ASP A 9 12.95 -22.42 -9.97
C ASP A 9 12.76 -23.08 -11.37
N HIS A 10 13.34 -22.53 -12.46
CA HIS A 10 13.12 -23.00 -13.84
C HIS A 10 14.39 -23.45 -14.59
N LEU A 11 15.57 -23.33 -13.98
CA LEU A 11 16.85 -23.61 -14.64
C LEU A 11 17.70 -24.56 -13.78
N LEU A 12 18.13 -25.67 -14.40
CA LEU A 12 19.11 -26.55 -13.79
C LEU A 12 20.51 -26.08 -14.19
N TYR A 13 21.33 -25.83 -13.18
CA TYR A 13 22.71 -25.36 -13.36
C TYR A 13 23.70 -26.48 -13.05
N GLY A 14 24.61 -26.73 -13.99
CA GLY A 14 25.71 -27.67 -13.85
C GLY A 14 27.05 -26.99 -14.08
N VAL A 15 28.05 -27.34 -13.27
CA VAL A 15 29.45 -26.96 -13.54
C VAL A 15 30.18 -28.22 -14.02
N VAL A 16 30.48 -28.25 -15.31
CA VAL A 16 31.28 -29.31 -15.96
C VAL A 16 32.76 -28.97 -15.77
N PRO A 17 33.73 -29.92 -15.71
CA PRO A 17 35.10 -29.58 -15.36
C PRO A 17 35.81 -28.91 -16.56
N LEU A 18 35.60 -27.60 -16.73
CA LEU A 18 36.34 -26.67 -17.62
C LEU A 18 35.82 -25.20 -17.55
N TYR A 19 35.25 -24.75 -16.42
CA TYR A 19 34.68 -23.38 -16.28
C TYR A 19 33.57 -23.04 -17.31
N VAL A 20 32.91 -24.06 -17.87
CA VAL A 20 31.74 -23.86 -18.73
C VAL A 20 30.50 -23.89 -17.86
N PHE A 21 29.78 -22.77 -17.85
CA PHE A 21 28.48 -22.65 -17.19
C PHE A 21 27.42 -23.27 -18.11
N ASP A 22 26.88 -24.41 -17.70
CA ASP A 22 25.83 -25.10 -18.45
C ASP A 22 24.48 -24.83 -17.77
N PHE A 23 23.51 -24.36 -18.55
CA PHE A 23 22.14 -24.16 -18.12
C PHE A 23 21.21 -24.84 -19.12
N HIS A 24 20.29 -25.64 -18.60
CA HIS A 24 19.24 -26.26 -19.41
C HIS A 24 17.87 -25.95 -18.79
N PRO A 25 16.86 -25.67 -19.63
CA PRO A 25 15.49 -25.49 -19.15
C PRO A 25 15.02 -26.77 -18.47
N ASN A 26 14.37 -26.63 -17.32
CA ASN A 26 13.74 -27.75 -16.65
C ASN A 26 12.32 -27.93 -17.20
N ASP A 27 12.20 -28.77 -18.23
CA ASP A 27 10.97 -29.00 -18.97
C ASP A 27 9.81 -29.49 -18.08
N GLU A 28 10.10 -30.22 -17.01
CA GLU A 28 9.06 -30.68 -16.06
C GLU A 28 8.46 -29.51 -15.28
N THR A 29 9.29 -28.59 -14.77
CA THR A 29 8.81 -27.38 -14.10
C THR A 29 8.11 -26.42 -15.06
N ILE A 30 8.62 -26.28 -16.28
CA ILE A 30 8.04 -25.41 -17.30
C ILE A 30 6.67 -25.95 -17.75
N ALA A 31 6.53 -27.26 -17.94
CA ALA A 31 5.26 -27.89 -18.29
C ALA A 31 4.22 -27.78 -17.16
N ALA A 32 4.65 -27.94 -15.90
CA ALA A 32 3.79 -27.76 -14.74
C ALA A 32 3.29 -26.31 -14.60
N GLU A 33 4.14 -25.32 -14.90
CA GLU A 33 3.76 -23.91 -14.89
C GLU A 33 2.90 -23.52 -16.08
N SER A 34 3.17 -24.06 -17.27
CA SER A 34 2.34 -23.78 -18.44
C SER A 34 0.93 -24.36 -18.31
N ALA A 35 0.77 -25.47 -17.57
CA ALA A 35 -0.55 -25.98 -17.18
C ALA A 35 -1.32 -25.03 -16.24
N LEU A 36 -0.63 -24.10 -15.59
CA LEU A 36 -1.18 -23.06 -14.72
C LEU A 36 -1.28 -21.71 -15.43
N ASP A 37 -0.92 -21.61 -16.72
CA ASP A 37 -1.03 -20.36 -17.47
C ASP A 37 -2.49 -19.88 -17.54
N GLY A 38 -2.72 -18.67 -17.04
CA GLY A 38 -4.06 -18.08 -16.89
C GLY A 38 -4.72 -18.35 -15.53
N ILE A 39 -4.10 -19.14 -14.65
CA ILE A 39 -4.52 -19.37 -13.26
C ILE A 39 -3.61 -18.55 -12.34
N TYR A 40 -4.21 -17.69 -11.51
CA TYR A 40 -3.45 -16.96 -10.49
C TYR A 40 -3.08 -17.90 -9.35
N VAL A 41 -1.79 -18.25 -9.24
CA VAL A 41 -1.25 -19.04 -8.14
C VAL A 41 -0.61 -18.12 -7.11
N ILE A 42 -1.02 -18.25 -5.84
CA ILE A 42 -0.39 -17.54 -4.72
C ILE A 42 0.41 -18.55 -3.91
N ARG A 43 1.73 -18.39 -3.92
CA ARG A 43 2.64 -19.12 -3.03
C ARG A 43 2.80 -18.35 -1.72
N THR A 44 2.76 -19.06 -0.60
CA THR A 44 2.99 -18.50 0.73
C THR A 44 3.83 -19.45 1.57
N THR A 45 4.62 -18.89 2.49
CA THR A 45 5.35 -19.67 3.51
C THR A 45 4.51 -19.97 4.75
N LEU A 46 3.27 -19.45 4.80
CA LEU A 46 2.33 -19.71 5.89
C LEU A 46 1.84 -21.15 5.85
N LYS A 47 1.77 -21.80 7.01
CA LYS A 47 1.17 -23.13 7.16
C LYS A 47 -0.36 -23.02 7.14
N GLU A 48 -1.05 -24.10 6.77
CA GLU A 48 -2.53 -24.16 6.78
C GLU A 48 -3.13 -23.88 8.16
N THR A 49 -2.39 -24.16 9.24
CA THR A 49 -2.80 -23.83 10.61
C THR A 49 -2.74 -22.33 10.94
N GLN A 50 -2.02 -21.53 10.14
CA GLN A 50 -1.84 -20.09 10.34
C GLN A 50 -2.78 -19.24 9.49
N ALA A 51 -3.08 -19.69 8.27
CA ALA A 51 -3.99 -19.01 7.37
C ALA A 51 -4.62 -20.01 6.38
N SER A 52 -5.93 -19.91 6.21
CA SER A 52 -6.66 -20.59 5.14
C SER A 52 -6.30 -20.00 3.77
N ALA A 53 -6.56 -20.76 2.70
CA ALA A 53 -6.33 -20.28 1.33
C ALA A 53 -7.07 -18.96 1.03
N VAL A 54 -8.27 -18.77 1.58
CA VAL A 54 -9.08 -17.54 1.42
C VAL A 54 -8.41 -16.35 2.12
N GLU A 55 -7.83 -16.56 3.29
CA GLU A 55 -7.10 -15.52 4.03
C GLU A 55 -5.80 -15.14 3.32
N VAL A 56 -5.08 -16.11 2.76
CA VAL A 56 -3.87 -15.86 1.96
C VAL A 56 -4.19 -14.96 0.75
N VAL A 57 -5.27 -15.25 0.02
CA VAL A 57 -5.73 -14.40 -1.09
C VAL A 57 -6.10 -13.00 -0.58
N SER A 58 -6.74 -12.89 0.59
CA SER A 58 -7.10 -11.61 1.19
C SER A 58 -5.86 -10.77 1.54
N TYR A 59 -4.84 -11.39 2.15
CA TYR A 59 -3.57 -10.72 2.47
C TYR A 59 -2.87 -10.21 1.20
N TYR A 60 -2.83 -11.03 0.16
CA TYR A 60 -2.28 -10.60 -1.13
C TYR A 60 -3.05 -9.41 -1.71
N LYS A 61 -4.39 -9.45 -1.71
CA LYS A 61 -5.22 -8.33 -2.19
C LYS A 61 -5.07 -7.06 -1.37
N ASN A 62 -4.76 -7.18 -0.07
CA ASN A 62 -4.49 -6.01 0.79
C ASN A 62 -3.22 -5.25 0.37
N LEU A 63 -2.32 -5.84 -0.44
CA LEU A 63 -1.16 -5.14 -1.00
C LEU A 63 -1.58 -3.92 -1.84
N ALA A 64 -2.74 -3.96 -2.48
CA ALA A 64 -3.29 -2.81 -3.21
C ALA A 64 -3.51 -1.57 -2.31
N ASN A 65 -3.66 -1.76 -0.99
CA ASN A 65 -3.74 -0.64 -0.05
C ASN A 65 -2.38 0.07 0.08
N LEU A 66 -1.27 -0.66 0.04
CA LEU A 66 0.07 -0.07 0.02
C LEU A 66 0.30 0.73 -1.26
N GLU A 67 -0.09 0.18 -2.42
CA GLU A 67 -0.01 0.92 -3.68
C GLU A 67 -0.85 2.20 -3.66
N ARG A 68 -2.06 2.12 -3.10
CA ARG A 68 -2.92 3.30 -2.92
C ARG A 68 -2.26 4.32 -1.99
N ALA A 69 -1.62 3.88 -0.90
CA ALA A 69 -0.90 4.77 0.03
C ALA A 69 0.30 5.44 -0.65
N PHE A 70 1.11 4.69 -1.40
CA PHE A 70 2.22 5.24 -2.18
C PHE A 70 1.75 6.23 -3.24
N ARG A 71 0.64 5.95 -3.93
CA ARG A 71 0.05 6.88 -4.88
C ARG A 71 -0.44 8.17 -4.19
N SER A 72 -1.12 8.04 -3.05
CA SER A 72 -1.58 9.18 -2.25
C SER A 72 -0.40 10.07 -1.82
N MET A 73 0.68 9.46 -1.35
CA MET A 73 1.92 10.14 -0.97
C MET A 73 2.55 10.87 -2.16
N LYS A 74 2.69 10.20 -3.31
CA LYS A 74 3.37 10.78 -4.47
C LYS A 74 2.59 11.91 -5.14
N SER A 75 1.27 11.80 -5.31
CA SER A 75 0.55 12.68 -6.26
C SER A 75 -0.71 13.36 -5.74
N ILE A 76 -1.26 12.93 -4.59
CA ILE A 76 -2.60 13.40 -4.18
C ILE A 76 -2.54 14.29 -2.94
N ASP A 77 -1.90 13.81 -1.87
CA ASP A 77 -2.04 14.45 -0.56
C ASP A 77 -0.74 15.14 -0.12
N ILE A 78 0.41 14.48 -0.27
CA ILE A 78 1.71 15.04 0.11
C ILE A 78 2.39 15.69 -1.08
N ASN A 79 2.04 15.23 -2.30
CA ASN A 79 2.57 15.73 -3.56
C ASN A 79 4.09 15.85 -3.51
N VAL A 80 4.76 14.73 -3.22
CA VAL A 80 6.22 14.62 -3.21
C VAL A 80 6.69 14.94 -4.63
N ARG A 81 6.96 16.24 -4.89
CA ARG A 81 7.51 16.67 -6.16
C ARG A 81 8.85 15.96 -6.35
N PRO A 82 9.24 15.63 -7.59
CA PRO A 82 10.59 15.17 -7.85
C PRO A 82 11.57 16.30 -7.49
N ILE A 83 12.21 16.19 -6.32
CA ILE A 83 13.35 17.02 -5.93
C ILE A 83 14.57 16.12 -6.11
N PRO A 84 15.42 16.37 -7.12
CA PRO A 84 16.62 15.58 -7.31
C PRO A 84 17.57 15.84 -6.14
N HIS A 85 17.75 14.84 -5.29
CA HIS A 85 18.73 14.84 -4.21
C HIS A 85 19.96 14.06 -4.68
N TYR A 86 21.14 14.70 -4.62
CA TYR A 86 22.41 14.10 -5.04
C TYR A 86 23.27 13.63 -3.86
N LEU A 87 22.89 13.97 -2.63
CA LEU A 87 23.56 13.57 -1.39
C LEU A 87 22.73 12.52 -0.67
N GLU A 88 23.36 11.43 -0.24
CA GLU A 88 22.70 10.29 0.41
C GLU A 88 21.85 10.73 1.62
N ASP A 89 22.42 11.56 2.51
CA ASP A 89 21.72 12.02 3.70
C ASP A 89 20.45 12.83 3.38
N ARG A 90 20.47 13.60 2.29
CA ARG A 90 19.29 14.37 1.85
C ARG A 90 18.21 13.46 1.29
N VAL A 91 18.59 12.41 0.55
CA VAL A 91 17.65 11.39 0.08
C VAL A 91 16.99 10.70 1.28
N ARG A 92 17.78 10.26 2.26
CA ARG A 92 17.28 9.58 3.47
C ARG A 92 16.34 10.47 4.27
N ALA A 93 16.73 11.72 4.53
CA ALA A 93 15.91 12.69 5.28
C ALA A 93 14.58 12.99 4.56
N SER A 94 14.62 13.17 3.24
CA SER A 94 13.43 13.43 2.43
C SER A 94 12.46 12.25 2.44
N LEU A 95 12.96 11.02 2.26
CA LEU A 95 12.15 9.81 2.36
C LEU A 95 11.53 9.65 3.75
N PHE A 96 12.30 9.91 4.81
CA PHE A 96 11.80 9.88 6.18
C PHE A 96 10.68 10.90 6.40
N ALA A 97 10.87 12.15 5.98
CA ALA A 97 9.84 13.19 6.09
C ALA A 97 8.56 12.82 5.31
N CYS A 98 8.69 12.27 4.10
CA CYS A 98 7.56 11.82 3.30
C CYS A 98 6.78 10.69 4.00
N MET A 99 7.50 9.70 4.54
CA MET A 99 6.89 8.58 5.27
C MET A 99 6.19 9.05 6.55
N LEU A 100 6.81 9.97 7.30
CA LEU A 100 6.21 10.55 8.51
C LEU A 100 4.94 11.33 8.17
N SER A 101 4.99 12.20 7.17
CA SER A 101 3.83 12.95 6.69
C SER A 101 2.69 12.02 6.25
N ALA A 102 3.02 10.91 5.57
CA ALA A 102 2.01 9.93 5.16
C ALA A 102 1.37 9.21 6.35
N HIS A 103 2.15 8.93 7.38
CA HIS A 103 1.64 8.34 8.62
C HIS A 103 0.71 9.32 9.36
N LEU A 104 1.12 10.58 9.52
CA LEU A 104 0.30 11.62 10.15
C LEU A 104 -1.00 11.86 9.39
N LEU A 105 -0.92 11.92 8.06
CA LEU A 105 -2.10 12.04 7.20
C LEU A 105 -3.05 10.86 7.36
N HIS A 106 -2.52 9.64 7.46
CA HIS A 106 -3.34 8.46 7.71
C HIS A 106 -4.06 8.57 9.06
N LEU A 107 -3.34 8.92 10.13
CA LEU A 107 -3.94 9.13 11.45
C LEU A 107 -5.02 10.22 11.42
N ALA A 108 -4.78 11.35 10.76
CA ALA A 108 -5.76 12.42 10.61
C ALA A 108 -7.03 11.92 9.89
N LYS A 109 -6.88 11.16 8.80
CA LYS A 109 -8.01 10.54 8.08
C LYS A 109 -8.77 9.48 8.88
N GLU A 110 -8.13 8.85 9.87
CA GLU A 110 -8.82 7.94 10.79
C GLU A 110 -9.58 8.70 11.87
N ARG A 111 -8.94 9.70 12.49
CA ARG A 111 -9.54 10.53 13.54
C ARG A 111 -10.70 11.38 13.03
N LEU A 112 -10.64 11.84 11.78
CA LEU A 112 -11.68 12.66 11.14
C LEU A 112 -12.61 11.81 10.26
N SER A 113 -12.63 10.49 10.42
CA SER A 113 -13.46 9.60 9.60
C SER A 113 -14.95 9.94 9.71
N GLU A 114 -15.43 10.28 10.91
CA GLU A 114 -16.82 10.65 11.20
C GLU A 114 -17.27 11.95 10.50
N LEU A 115 -16.35 12.89 10.29
CA LEU A 115 -16.59 14.17 9.60
C LEU A 115 -16.34 14.11 8.09
N THR A 116 -15.89 12.96 7.58
CA THR A 116 -15.66 12.74 6.14
C THR A 116 -16.62 11.72 5.55
N PHE A 117 -16.68 11.65 4.22
CA PHE A 117 -17.47 10.62 3.50
C PHE A 117 -16.90 9.19 3.62
N ARG A 118 -16.05 8.92 4.62
CA ARG A 118 -15.51 7.57 4.86
C ARG A 118 -16.63 6.64 5.34
N ASP A 119 -16.65 5.44 4.80
CA ASP A 119 -17.53 4.37 5.27
C ASP A 119 -16.93 3.76 6.54
N GLU A 120 -17.63 3.94 7.66
CA GLU A 120 -17.21 3.50 9.00
C GLU A 120 -17.56 2.03 9.26
N GLU A 121 -18.59 1.51 8.57
CA GLU A 121 -19.11 0.15 8.75
C GLU A 121 -19.15 -0.59 7.41
N PRO A 122 -17.99 -0.73 6.72
CA PRO A 122 -17.96 -1.41 5.45
C PRO A 122 -18.37 -2.88 5.64
N PRO A 123 -19.32 -3.40 4.84
CA PRO A 123 -19.75 -4.79 4.97
C PRO A 123 -18.59 -5.74 4.67
N LYS A 124 -18.43 -6.78 5.49
CA LYS A 124 -17.43 -7.82 5.24
C LYS A 124 -17.77 -8.53 3.91
N PRO A 125 -16.86 -8.54 2.93
CA PRO A 125 -17.13 -9.19 1.65
C PRO A 125 -17.25 -10.71 1.86
N SER A 126 -18.13 -11.35 1.10
CA SER A 126 -18.33 -12.81 1.13
C SER A 126 -17.15 -13.60 0.53
N SER A 127 -16.33 -12.94 -0.29
CA SER A 127 -15.12 -13.50 -0.91
C SER A 127 -14.07 -12.40 -1.09
N PRO A 128 -12.76 -12.71 -1.04
CA PRO A 128 -11.68 -11.73 -1.22
C PRO A 128 -11.71 -11.00 -2.57
N VAL A 129 -12.36 -11.61 -3.57
CA VAL A 129 -12.46 -11.09 -4.95
C VAL A 129 -13.86 -10.52 -5.23
N ALA A 130 -14.75 -10.52 -4.24
CA ALA A 130 -16.07 -9.94 -4.39
C ALA A 130 -15.97 -8.43 -4.67
N LYS A 131 -16.93 -7.91 -5.45
CA LYS A 131 -17.03 -6.47 -5.69
C LYS A 131 -17.23 -5.74 -4.37
N LYS A 132 -16.58 -4.58 -4.22
CA LYS A 132 -16.75 -3.72 -3.05
C LYS A 132 -18.19 -3.22 -2.97
N VAL A 133 -18.83 -3.40 -1.83
CA VAL A 133 -20.17 -2.89 -1.52
C VAL A 133 -20.05 -1.76 -0.50
N VAL A 134 -20.84 -0.70 -0.69
CA VAL A 134 -20.92 0.45 0.23
C VAL A 134 -22.05 0.20 1.23
N SER A 135 -21.81 0.50 2.51
CA SER A 135 -22.80 0.34 3.57
C SER A 135 -24.03 1.24 3.40
N ALA A 136 -25.12 0.89 4.09
CA ALA A 136 -26.33 1.73 4.09
C ALA A 136 -26.09 3.09 4.78
N SER A 137 -25.29 3.10 5.85
CA SER A 137 -24.92 4.31 6.59
C SER A 137 -24.08 5.26 5.71
N ALA A 138 -23.11 4.75 4.96
CA ALA A 138 -22.32 5.57 4.04
C ALA A 138 -23.16 6.13 2.88
N LYS A 139 -24.14 5.37 2.36
CA LYS A 139 -25.09 5.89 1.36
C LYS A 139 -25.96 7.01 1.92
N ALA A 140 -26.48 6.84 3.14
CA ALA A 140 -27.25 7.88 3.82
C ALA A 140 -26.38 9.14 4.03
N LYS A 141 -25.16 8.98 4.58
CA LYS A 141 -24.18 10.04 4.81
C LYS A 141 -23.84 10.81 3.53
N ALA A 142 -23.68 10.11 2.40
CA ALA A 142 -23.43 10.75 1.11
C ALA A 142 -24.66 11.52 0.57
N ALA A 143 -25.88 11.02 0.81
CA ALA A 143 -27.11 11.65 0.36
C ALA A 143 -27.48 12.89 1.19
N THR A 144 -27.36 12.80 2.51
CA THR A 144 -27.74 13.87 3.44
C THR A 144 -26.62 14.86 3.72
N LYS A 145 -25.36 14.46 3.47
CA LYS A 145 -24.13 15.21 3.83
C LYS A 145 -24.02 15.55 5.31
N VAL A 146 -24.68 14.77 6.17
CA VAL A 146 -24.58 14.87 7.63
C VAL A 146 -24.25 13.52 8.23
N ASN A 147 -23.50 13.53 9.33
CA ASN A 147 -23.18 12.33 10.10
C ASN A 147 -24.33 11.95 11.05
N ARG A 148 -24.10 10.90 11.87
CA ARG A 148 -25.10 10.40 12.83
C ARG A 148 -25.44 11.44 13.91
N ASP A 149 -24.49 12.30 14.24
CA ASP A 149 -24.63 13.35 15.25
C ASP A 149 -25.18 14.67 14.68
N GLY A 150 -25.56 14.69 13.40
CA GLY A 150 -26.11 15.86 12.71
C GLY A 150 -25.07 16.90 12.29
N GLN A 151 -23.77 16.58 12.38
CA GLN A 151 -22.68 17.44 11.91
C GLN A 151 -22.53 17.32 10.40
N GLU A 152 -22.16 18.42 9.74
CA GLU A 152 -21.90 18.43 8.31
C GLU A 152 -20.66 17.59 7.96
N VAL A 153 -20.77 16.87 6.84
CA VAL A 153 -19.73 15.99 6.33
C VAL A 153 -19.12 16.62 5.09
N ALA A 154 -17.80 16.71 5.05
CA ALA A 154 -17.07 17.30 3.95
C ALA A 154 -15.98 16.38 3.39
N SER A 155 -15.38 16.80 2.29
CA SER A 155 -14.17 16.13 1.79
C SER A 155 -13.01 16.42 2.75
N PHE A 156 -12.07 15.48 2.88
CA PHE A 156 -10.91 15.68 3.75
C PHE A 156 -10.12 16.96 3.40
N ARG A 157 -10.03 17.32 2.12
CA ARG A 157 -9.39 18.58 1.70
C ARG A 157 -10.16 19.81 2.14
N THR A 158 -11.49 19.76 2.05
CA THR A 158 -12.36 20.86 2.53
C THR A 158 -12.19 21.06 4.03
N LEU A 159 -12.19 19.98 4.81
CA LEU A 159 -11.92 20.05 6.25
C LEU A 159 -10.57 20.68 6.56
N LEU A 160 -9.50 20.29 5.83
CA LEU A 160 -8.19 20.90 6.01
C LEU A 160 -8.20 22.40 5.66
N SER A 161 -8.89 22.80 4.60
CA SER A 161 -9.04 24.23 4.24
C SER A 161 -9.82 25.02 5.29
N GLU A 162 -10.83 24.44 5.91
CA GLU A 162 -11.57 25.10 7.00
C GLU A 162 -10.69 25.23 8.25
N LEU A 163 -9.95 24.19 8.62
CA LEU A 163 -9.01 24.24 9.75
C LEU A 163 -7.89 25.27 9.53
N ASP A 164 -7.41 25.41 8.30
CA ASP A 164 -6.41 26.42 7.92
C ASP A 164 -6.92 27.85 8.18
N THR A 165 -8.24 28.10 8.06
CA THR A 165 -8.82 29.42 8.38
C THR A 165 -8.95 29.69 9.88
N LEU A 166 -8.85 28.67 10.72
CA LEU A 166 -9.03 28.78 12.17
C LEU A 166 -7.72 28.98 12.94
N GLU A 167 -6.58 28.54 12.38
CA GLU A 167 -5.29 28.62 13.06
C GLU A 167 -4.19 29.20 12.17
N GLU A 168 -3.56 30.28 12.64
CA GLU A 168 -2.29 30.76 12.08
C GLU A 168 -1.14 30.12 12.86
N LEU A 169 -0.54 29.06 12.31
CA LEU A 169 0.58 28.33 12.93
C LEU A 169 1.93 28.87 12.42
N THR A 170 2.61 29.68 13.23
CA THR A 170 4.00 30.08 12.95
C THR A 170 4.99 29.03 13.44
N CYS A 171 5.66 28.33 12.51
CA CYS A 171 6.66 27.32 12.86
C CYS A 171 8.07 27.95 12.93
N ARG A 172 8.63 28.08 14.14
CA ARG A 172 10.05 28.45 14.33
C ARG A 172 10.93 27.23 14.55
N VAL A 173 11.73 26.88 13.55
CA VAL A 173 12.75 25.84 13.68
C VAL A 173 14.00 26.43 14.34
N LYS A 174 14.36 25.94 15.54
CA LYS A 174 15.57 26.40 16.24
C LYS A 174 16.81 26.12 15.38
N GLY A 175 17.56 27.18 15.05
CA GLY A 175 18.83 27.10 14.31
C GLY A 175 18.75 27.41 12.81
N CYS A 176 17.58 27.81 12.28
CA CYS A 176 17.40 28.27 10.90
C CYS A 176 16.75 29.67 10.88
N ASP A 177 17.35 30.63 10.18
CA ASP A 177 16.80 31.99 9.99
C ASP A 177 15.62 32.05 8.99
N VAL A 178 15.07 30.90 8.61
CA VAL A 178 13.94 30.82 7.67
C VAL A 178 12.67 30.58 8.46
N THR A 179 11.80 31.59 8.49
CA THR A 179 10.42 31.50 8.99
C THR A 179 9.52 30.94 7.90
N PHE A 180 8.70 29.93 8.25
CA PHE A 180 7.62 29.39 7.43
C PHE A 180 6.28 29.71 8.08
#